data_AF-A0A2Z6AC49-F1
#
_entry.id   AF-A0A2Z6AC49-F1
#
_cell.length_a   1.000
_cell.length_b   1.000
_cell.length_c   1.000
_cell.angle_alpha   90.00
_cell.angle_beta   90.00
_cell.angle_gamma   90.00
#
_symmetry.space_group_name_H-M   'P 1'
#
loop_
_entity.id
_entity.type
_entity.pdbx_description
1 polymer ?
#
loop_
_entity_poly.entity_id
_entity_poly.type
_entity_poly.pdbx_seq_one_letter_code
_entity_poly.pdbx_strand_id
1 'polypeptide(L)'
;MGNYHWVSERDSVGFLGTTDLGEVPFLITADALCEMLNAELDGIDPETALETFVEFETDIHRIAHREFVKRLGGEPPILITSADLE
;
A
#
# COMPACT_ATOMS: atom_id res chain seq x y z
N MET A 1 1.75 1.63 15.49
CA MET A 1 1.06 2.76 14.84
C MET A 1 2.01 3.30 13.80
N GLY A 2 1.89 2.80 12.57
CA GLY A 2 2.75 3.19 11.46
C GLY A 2 2.51 4.64 11.03
N ASN A 3 3.52 5.24 10.40
CA ASN A 3 3.36 6.52 9.71
C ASN A 3 2.66 6.24 8.37
N TYR A 4 1.36 6.52 8.29
CA TYR A 4 0.57 6.45 7.04
C TYR A 4 -0.21 7.75 6.80
N HIS A 5 -0.43 8.11 5.54
CA HIS A 5 -1.17 9.31 5.14
C HIS A 5 -1.76 9.18 3.73
N TRP A 6 -2.79 9.96 3.44
CA TRP A 6 -3.34 10.05 2.09
C TRP A 6 -2.47 10.90 1.16
N VAL A 7 -2.27 10.45 -0.08
CA VAL A 7 -1.53 11.14 -1.13
C VAL A 7 -2.46 11.40 -2.31
N SER A 8 -3.07 12.58 -2.34
CA SER A 8 -4.10 12.96 -3.31
C SER A 8 -3.64 12.89 -4.77
N GLU A 9 -2.39 13.23 -5.05
CA GLU A 9 -1.83 13.27 -6.40
C GLU A 9 -1.66 11.88 -7.02
N ARG A 10 -1.76 10.83 -6.19
CA ARG A 10 -1.55 9.43 -6.58
C ARG A 10 -2.73 8.54 -6.24
N ASP A 11 -3.78 9.08 -5.63
CA ASP A 11 -4.94 8.34 -5.16
C ASP A 11 -4.53 7.10 -4.35
N SER A 12 -3.66 7.33 -3.36
CA SER A 12 -2.94 6.26 -2.66
C SER A 12 -2.73 6.58 -1.19
N VAL A 13 -2.60 5.53 -0.37
CA VAL A 13 -2.07 5.63 0.99
C VAL A 13 -0.56 5.47 0.94
N GLY A 14 0.16 6.48 1.44
CA GLY A 14 1.60 6.45 1.62
C GLY A 14 1.98 6.00 3.02
N PHE A 15 2.92 5.06 3.13
CA PHE A 15 3.36 4.48 4.40
C PHE A 15 4.84 4.08 4.40
N LEU A 16 5.42 3.85 5.58
CA LEU A 16 6.78 3.35 5.72
C LEU A 16 6.79 1.85 5.99
N GLY A 17 7.48 1.08 5.14
CA GLY A 17 7.75 -0.33 5.35
C GLY A 17 9.17 -0.55 5.90
N THR A 18 9.32 -1.48 6.83
CA THR A 18 10.65 -1.89 7.33
C THR A 18 11.20 -3.01 6.47
N THR A 19 12.42 -2.84 5.97
CA THR A 19 13.17 -3.84 5.19
C THR A 19 14.54 -4.09 5.83
N ASP A 20 15.26 -5.11 5.36
CA ASP A 20 16.65 -5.37 5.77
C ASP A 20 17.62 -4.18 5.49
N LEU A 21 17.21 -3.25 4.63
CA LEU A 21 17.98 -2.04 4.27
C LEU A 21 17.53 -0.78 5.02
N GLY A 22 16.54 -0.90 5.92
CA GLY A 22 15.96 0.21 6.69
C GLY A 22 14.51 0.51 6.31
N GLU A 23 14.02 1.68 6.74
CA GLU A 23 12.68 2.17 6.40
C GLU A 23 12.63 2.65 4.95
N VAL A 24 11.66 2.16 4.20
CA VAL A 24 11.45 2.48 2.78
C VAL A 24 10.01 2.99 2.62
N PRO A 25 9.79 4.10 1.89
CA PRO A 25 8.44 4.58 1.64
C PRO A 25 7.75 3.76 0.53
N PHE A 26 6.49 3.45 0.76
CA PHE A 26 5.61 2.76 -0.16
C PHE A 26 4.34 3.58 -0.41
N LEU A 27 3.69 3.29 -1.53
CA LEU A 27 2.35 3.75 -1.85
C LEU A 27 1.49 2.50 -2.13
N ILE A 28 0.28 2.45 -1.63
CA ILE A 28 -0.75 1.50 -2.08
C ILE A 28 -1.94 2.26 -2.62
N THR A 29 -2.40 1.90 -3.83
CA THR A 29 -3.49 2.63 -4.50
C THR A 29 -4.84 2.37 -3.82
N ALA A 30 -5.76 3.32 -3.97
CA ALA A 30 -7.15 3.16 -3.54
C ALA A 30 -7.81 1.94 -4.21
N ASP A 31 -7.51 1.67 -5.49
CA ASP A 31 -7.99 0.47 -6.21
C ASP A 31 -7.51 -0.83 -5.56
N ALA A 32 -6.24 -0.91 -5.17
CA ALA A 32 -5.70 -2.10 -4.49
C ALA A 32 -6.38 -2.30 -3.13
N LEU A 33 -6.55 -1.23 -2.37
CA LEU A 33 -7.28 -1.26 -1.10
C LEU A 33 -8.75 -1.66 -1.30
N CYS A 34 -9.38 -1.14 -2.35
CA CYS A 34 -10.76 -1.47 -2.74
C CYS A 34 -10.90 -2.97 -3.01
N GLU A 35 -9.98 -3.57 -3.75
CA GLU A 35 -9.97 -5.02 -3.99
C GLU A 35 -9.75 -5.85 -2.72
N MET A 36 -8.89 -5.39 -1.81
CA MET A 36 -8.67 -6.04 -0.51
C MET A 36 -9.92 -6.00 0.37
N LEU A 37 -10.64 -4.87 0.37
CA LEU A 37 -11.88 -4.69 1.12
C LEU A 37 -13.02 -5.50 0.50
N ASN A 38 -13.28 -5.29 -0.79
CA ASN A 38 -14.28 -5.98 -1.58
C ASN A 38 -14.11 -5.69 -3.09
N ALA A 39 -13.71 -6.71 -3.85
CA ALA A 39 -13.51 -6.63 -5.30
C ALA A 39 -14.76 -6.29 -6.14
N GLU A 40 -15.97 -6.28 -5.56
CA GLU A 40 -17.19 -5.84 -6.24
C GLU A 40 -17.47 -4.33 -6.11
N LEU A 41 -16.66 -3.60 -5.32
CA LEU A 41 -16.77 -2.15 -5.19
C LEU A 41 -16.12 -1.44 -6.40
N ASP A 42 -16.74 -0.34 -6.85
CA ASP A 42 -16.28 0.50 -7.97
C ASP A 42 -15.27 1.57 -7.53
N GLY A 43 -14.75 1.47 -6.31
CA GLY A 43 -13.83 2.43 -5.69
C GLY A 43 -14.17 2.75 -4.24
N ILE A 44 -13.23 3.40 -3.56
CA ILE A 44 -13.35 3.86 -2.17
C ILE A 44 -12.87 5.30 -2.05
N ASP A 45 -13.45 6.06 -1.11
CA ASP A 45 -13.00 7.41 -0.81
C ASP A 45 -11.74 7.41 0.10
N PRO A 46 -11.04 8.56 0.25
CA PRO A 46 -9.81 8.64 1.04
C PRO A 46 -9.93 8.21 2.50
N GLU A 47 -11.08 8.44 3.15
CA GLU A 47 -11.29 8.05 4.54
C GLU A 47 -11.39 6.52 4.61
N THR A 48 -12.24 5.93 3.77
CA THR A 48 -12.37 4.47 3.64
C THR A 48 -11.05 3.80 3.26
N ALA A 49 -10.23 4.42 2.40
CA ALA A 49 -8.90 3.92 2.04
C ALA A 49 -7.95 3.88 3.24
N LEU A 50 -7.94 4.92 4.07
CA LEU A 50 -7.12 4.94 5.29
C LEU A 50 -7.60 3.91 6.31
N GLU A 51 -8.91 3.76 6.48
CA GLU A 51 -9.48 2.73 7.37
C GLU A 51 -9.14 1.31 6.90
N THR A 52 -9.29 1.06 5.60
CA THR A 52 -8.93 -0.22 4.96
C THR A 52 -7.44 -0.50 5.12
N PHE A 53 -6.58 0.51 4.91
CA PHE A 53 -5.15 0.34 5.14
C PHE A 53 -4.85 -0.10 6.57
N VAL A 54 -5.50 0.49 7.57
CA VAL A 54 -5.31 0.12 8.98
C VAL A 54 -5.81 -1.30 9.26
N GLU A 55 -6.98 -1.67 8.70
CA GLU A 55 -7.54 -3.01 8.84
C GLU A 55 -6.59 -4.09 8.29
N PHE A 56 -5.96 -3.82 7.15
CA PHE A 56 -5.08 -4.76 6.43
C PHE A 56 -3.57 -4.45 6.59
N GLU A 57 -3.17 -3.61 7.55
CA GLU A 57 -1.80 -3.06 7.67
C GLU A 57 -0.74 -4.17 7.64
N THR A 58 -0.98 -5.28 8.35
CA THR A 58 -0.03 -6.40 8.42
C THR A 58 0.16 -7.09 7.07
N ASP A 59 -0.92 -7.30 6.31
CA ASP A 59 -0.87 -7.96 5.02
C ASP A 59 -0.27 -7.04 3.94
N ILE A 60 -0.62 -5.74 3.99
CA ILE A 60 -0.02 -4.72 3.12
C ILE A 60 1.49 -4.63 3.34
N HIS A 61 1.95 -4.64 4.58
CA HIS A 61 3.39 -4.65 4.88
C HIS A 61 4.09 -5.92 4.38
N ARG A 62 3.43 -7.08 4.41
CA ARG A 62 3.96 -8.33 3.83
C ARG A 62 4.09 -8.24 2.31
N ILE A 63 3.07 -7.68 1.63
CA ILE A 63 3.10 -7.44 0.18
C ILE A 63 4.21 -6.45 -0.16
N ALA A 64 4.31 -5.34 0.57
CA ALA A 64 5.36 -4.34 0.40
C ALA A 64 6.77 -4.94 0.48
N HIS A 65 7.01 -5.77 1.49
CA HIS A 65 8.29 -6.46 1.66
C HIS A 65 8.59 -7.42 0.50
N ARG A 66 7.58 -8.19 0.06
CA ARG A 66 7.70 -9.10 -1.10
C ARG A 66 8.05 -8.33 -2.36
N GLU A 67 7.36 -7.23 -2.64
CA GLU A 67 7.57 -6.42 -3.85
C GLU A 67 8.90 -5.67 -3.83
N PHE A 68 9.36 -5.22 -2.65
CA PHE A 68 10.70 -4.66 -2.47
C PHE A 68 11.79 -5.65 -2.90
N VAL A 69 11.68 -6.90 -2.44
CA VAL A 69 12.63 -7.97 -2.79
C VAL A 69 12.60 -8.29 -4.29
N LYS A 70 11.41 -8.42 -4.89
CA LYS A 70 11.27 -8.69 -6.33
C LYS A 70 11.88 -7.59 -7.20
N ARG A 71 11.71 -6.33 -6.80
CA ARG A 71 12.16 -5.16 -7.57
C ARG A 71 13.63 -4.80 -7.30
N LEU A 72 14.35 -5.61 -6.51
CA LEU A 72 15.76 -5.40 -6.14
C LEU A 72 16.04 -4.00 -5.58
N GLY A 73 15.10 -3.41 -4.85
CA GLY A 73 15.23 -2.05 -4.32
C GLY A 73 15.07 -0.96 -5.38
N GLY A 74 14.01 -1.03 -6.20
CA GLY A 74 13.62 0.05 -7.11
C GLY A 74 13.50 1.42 -6.42
N GLU A 75 13.53 2.51 -7.19
CA GLU A 75 13.52 3.86 -6.63
C GLU A 75 12.28 4.10 -5.77
N PRO A 76 12.44 4.52 -4.49
CA PRO A 76 11.33 4.86 -3.63
C PRO A 76 10.60 6.13 -4.11
N PRO A 77 9.26 6.25 -3.89
CA PRO A 77 8.42 5.28 -3.21
C PRO A 77 8.00 4.12 -4.12
N ILE A 78 7.92 2.92 -3.54
CA ILE A 78 7.50 1.73 -4.28
C ILE A 78 5.98 1.65 -4.30
N LEU A 79 5.42 1.58 -5.50
CA LEU A 79 3.97 1.54 -5.72
C LEU A 79 3.45 0.09 -5.68
N ILE A 80 2.45 -0.16 -4.84
CA ILE A 80 1.69 -1.41 -4.73
C ILE A 80 0.33 -1.17 -5.39
N THR A 81 -0.03 -2.04 -6.31
CA THR A 81 -1.26 -2.01 -7.10
C THR A 81 -2.02 -3.32 -6.95
N SER A 82 -3.25 -3.39 -7.48
CA SER A 82 -4.05 -4.61 -7.55
C SER A 82 -3.29 -5.81 -8.10
N ALA A 83 -2.46 -5.60 -9.13
CA ALA A 83 -1.64 -6.65 -9.73
C ALA A 83 -0.61 -7.27 -8.77
N ASP A 84 -0.30 -6.58 -7.67
CA ASP A 84 0.64 -7.04 -6.65
C ASP A 84 -0.05 -7.79 -5.51
N LEU A 85 -1.39 -7.96 -5.53
CA LEU A 85 -2.15 -8.67 -4.50
C LEU A 85 -2.17 -10.20 -4.68
N GLU A 86 -1.86 -10.71 -5.90
CA GLU A 86 -1.85 -12.15 -6.25
C GLU A 86 -0.71 -12.95 -5.60
#